data_AF-A0A0W1RDY4-F1
#
_entry.id   AF-A0A0W1RDY4-F1
#
_cell.length_a   1.000
_cell.length_b   1.000
_cell.length_c   1.000
_cell.angle_alpha   90.00
_cell.angle_beta   90.00
_cell.angle_gamma   90.00
#
_symmetry.space_group_name_H-M   'P 1'
#
loop_
_entity.id
_entity.type
_entity.pdbx_description
1 polymer ?
#
loop_
_entity_poly.entity_id
_entity_poly.type
_entity_poly.pdbx_seq_one_letter_code
_entity_poly.pdbx_strand_id
1 'polypeptide(L)'
;MAPLPRTALLRTHLRERSASMAAGYAMAGAAFAAVAVFVVLSGAVSVLDYVQTDPQVRNTALQFLFPLLGVVAAVFVTPAAFLVGVVTWRRFVPAAASARRGAVAGVVTVLGSYVLAGFGVSVAGVVVIFVENVNSALFFDQWSLAELVEGTPRGAWAGVVAAGYGLVLTWWLTLPLGAVAGWRHQRRA
;
A
#
# COMPACT_ATOMS: atom_id res chain seq x y z
N MET A 1 -29.36 -10.64 -36.29
CA MET A 1 -28.12 -10.03 -35.76
C MET A 1 -26.97 -10.98 -36.05
N ALA A 2 -26.06 -10.61 -36.95
CA ALA A 2 -24.89 -11.44 -37.25
C ALA A 2 -23.90 -11.36 -36.08
N PRO A 3 -23.37 -12.49 -35.57
CA PRO A 3 -22.35 -12.47 -34.52
C PRO A 3 -21.11 -11.74 -35.02
N LEU A 4 -20.55 -10.87 -34.17
CA LEU A 4 -19.35 -10.11 -34.49
C LEU A 4 -18.21 -11.06 -34.89
N PRO A 5 -17.40 -10.71 -35.91
CA PRO A 5 -16.26 -11.53 -36.31
C PRO A 5 -15.30 -11.69 -35.13
N ARG A 6 -14.74 -12.90 -34.95
CA ARG A 6 -13.83 -13.24 -33.83
C ARG A 6 -12.69 -12.22 -33.64
N THR A 7 -12.25 -11.57 -34.71
CA THR A 7 -11.23 -10.52 -34.69
C THR A 7 -11.66 -9.24 -33.97
N ALA A 8 -12.95 -8.88 -34.02
CA ALA A 8 -13.50 -7.72 -33.32
C ALA A 8 -13.56 -7.96 -31.80
N LEU A 9 -13.99 -9.16 -31.38
CA LEU A 9 -14.02 -9.56 -29.96
C LEU A 9 -12.61 -9.62 -29.33
N LEU A 10 -11.61 -10.04 -30.09
CA LEU A 10 -10.24 -10.10 -29.59
C LEU A 10 -9.65 -8.71 -29.34
N ARG A 11 -9.98 -7.73 -30.19
CA ARG A 11 -9.51 -6.34 -30.04
C ARG A 11 -10.14 -5.62 -28.86
N THR A 12 -11.43 -5.85 -28.58
CA THR A 12 -12.09 -5.23 -27.41
C THR A 12 -11.49 -5.72 -26.11
N HIS A 13 -11.29 -7.03 -25.96
CA HIS A 13 -10.67 -7.60 -24.76
C HIS A 13 -9.22 -7.13 -24.54
N LEU A 14 -8.43 -6.95 -25.61
CA LEU A 14 -7.07 -6.43 -25.49
C LEU A 14 -7.06 -4.97 -25.01
N ARG A 15 -7.97 -4.13 -25.53
CA ARG A 15 -8.10 -2.72 -25.11
C ARG A 15 -8.51 -2.58 -23.64
N GLU A 16 -9.48 -3.38 -23.19
CA GLU A 16 -9.93 -3.38 -21.80
C GLU A 16 -8.80 -3.80 -20.84
N ARG A 17 -8.01 -4.82 -21.23
CA ARG A 17 -6.85 -5.26 -20.46
C ARG A 17 -5.78 -4.17 -20.38
N SER A 18 -5.43 -3.54 -21.50
CA SER A 18 -4.42 -2.47 -21.51
C SER A 18 -4.86 -1.25 -20.70
N ALA A 19 -6.15 -0.87 -20.76
CA ALA A 19 -6.68 0.24 -19.97
C ALA A 19 -6.59 -0.05 -18.46
N SER A 20 -6.97 -1.26 -18.05
CA SER A 20 -6.89 -1.68 -16.64
C SER A 20 -5.45 -1.68 -16.12
N MET A 21 -4.49 -2.16 -16.92
CA MET A 21 -3.06 -2.14 -16.56
C MET A 21 -2.53 -0.72 -16.44
N ALA A 22 -2.89 0.17 -17.37
CA ALA A 22 -2.51 1.57 -17.31
C ALA A 22 -3.07 2.28 -16.07
N ALA A 23 -4.29 1.94 -15.65
CA ALA A 23 -4.86 2.42 -14.38
C ALA A 23 -4.03 1.94 -13.18
N GLY A 24 -3.64 0.65 -13.16
CA GLY A 24 -2.76 0.09 -12.14
C GLY A 24 -1.45 0.86 -12.00
N TYR A 25 -0.76 1.15 -13.10
CA TYR A 25 0.47 1.94 -13.08
C TYR A 25 0.26 3.38 -12.59
N ALA A 26 -0.84 4.02 -13.02
CA ALA A 26 -1.17 5.37 -12.54
C ALA A 26 -1.39 5.40 -11.01
N MET A 27 -2.05 4.39 -10.46
CA MET A 27 -2.28 4.25 -9.03
C MET A 27 -1.01 3.93 -8.26
N ALA A 28 -0.19 3.01 -8.77
CA ALA A 28 1.11 2.70 -8.20
C ALA A 28 2.03 3.93 -8.14
N GLY A 29 2.06 4.72 -9.23
CA GLY A 29 2.81 5.98 -9.27
C GLY A 29 2.28 7.01 -8.27
N ALA A 30 0.96 7.14 -8.13
CA ALA A 30 0.36 8.02 -7.14
C ALA A 30 0.67 7.59 -5.70
N ALA A 31 0.62 6.29 -5.41
CA ALA A 31 0.98 5.72 -4.12
C ALA A 31 2.46 5.97 -3.80
N PHE A 32 3.36 5.71 -4.75
CA PHE A 32 4.79 5.96 -4.58
C PHE A 32 5.08 7.45 -4.34
N ALA A 33 4.43 8.34 -5.09
CA ALA A 33 4.56 9.79 -4.89
C ALA A 33 4.06 10.21 -3.50
N ALA A 34 2.94 9.66 -3.02
CA ALA A 34 2.43 9.95 -1.69
C ALA A 34 3.42 9.50 -0.60
N VAL A 35 3.99 8.30 -0.74
CA VAL A 35 5.02 7.79 0.18
C VAL A 35 6.26 8.68 0.16
N ALA A 36 6.76 9.06 -1.02
CA ALA A 36 7.92 9.93 -1.14
C ALA A 36 7.68 11.28 -0.46
N VAL A 37 6.52 11.91 -0.67
CA VAL A 37 6.15 13.17 -0.01
C VAL A 37 6.05 12.98 1.51
N PHE A 38 5.42 11.91 1.98
CA PHE A 38 5.34 11.63 3.42
C PHE A 38 6.71 11.43 4.06
N VAL A 39 7.61 10.65 3.43
CA VAL A 39 8.98 10.42 3.91
C VAL A 39 9.76 11.72 3.97
N VAL A 40 9.68 12.56 2.95
CA VAL A 40 10.37 13.87 2.92
C VAL A 40 9.83 14.79 4.02
N LEU A 41 8.51 14.91 4.17
CA LEU A 41 7.90 15.80 5.15
C LEU A 41 8.17 15.32 6.59
N SER A 42 7.95 14.04 6.87
CA SER A 42 8.23 13.48 8.20
C SER A 42 9.72 13.54 8.53
N GLY A 43 10.59 13.23 7.56
CA GLY A 43 12.04 13.34 7.73
C GLY A 43 12.50 14.78 8.01
N ALA A 44 11.94 15.77 7.31
CA ALA A 44 12.25 17.18 7.57
C ALA A 44 11.85 17.58 9.00
N VAL A 45 10.67 17.16 9.47
CA VAL A 45 10.21 17.40 10.85
C VAL A 45 11.15 16.71 11.85
N SER A 46 11.52 15.44 11.61
CA SER A 46 12.47 14.71 12.46
C SER A 46 13.83 15.38 12.56
N VAL A 47 14.35 15.93 11.46
CA VAL A 47 15.63 16.66 11.44
C VAL A 47 15.53 17.96 12.22
N LEU A 48 14.44 18.74 12.03
CA LEU A 48 14.23 19.98 12.78
C LEU A 48 14.15 19.72 14.29
N ASP A 49 13.39 18.70 14.68
CA ASP A 49 13.26 18.28 16.09
C ASP A 49 14.61 17.82 16.68
N TYR A 50 15.37 17.03 15.92
CA TYR A 50 16.71 16.59 16.33
C TYR A 50 17.68 17.77 16.57
N VAL A 51 17.63 18.80 15.74
CA VAL A 51 18.49 19.99 15.87
C VAL A 51 18.06 20.85 17.06
N GLN A 52 16.77 20.94 17.35
CA GLN A 52 16.22 21.78 18.41
C GLN A 52 16.25 21.13 19.80
N THR A 53 16.32 19.79 19.87
CA THR A 53 16.26 19.06 21.13
C THR A 53 17.62 19.02 21.84
N ASP A 54 17.58 19.28 23.15
CA ASP A 54 18.74 19.17 24.06
C ASP A 54 19.42 17.80 23.89
N PRO A 55 20.75 17.76 23.65
CA PRO A 55 21.52 16.52 23.55
C PRO A 55 21.24 15.49 24.65
N GLN A 56 20.92 15.92 25.88
CA GLN A 56 20.67 15.01 27.00
C GLN A 56 19.32 14.28 26.92
N VAL A 57 18.38 14.75 26.08
CA VAL A 57 17.02 14.20 25.97
C VAL A 57 16.80 13.50 24.61
N ARG A 58 17.83 13.44 23.75
CA ARG A 58 17.71 12.86 22.41
C ARG A 58 17.45 11.36 22.45
N ASN A 59 16.25 10.97 22.03
CA ASN A 59 15.93 9.58 21.68
C ASN A 59 15.89 9.42 20.16
N THR A 60 17.02 9.01 19.59
CA THR A 60 17.20 8.88 18.13
C THR A 60 16.36 7.76 17.51
N ALA A 61 15.98 6.74 18.28
CA ALA A 61 15.24 5.58 17.77
C ALA A 61 13.79 5.94 17.36
N LEU A 62 13.13 6.80 18.14
CA LEU A 62 11.76 7.23 17.84
C LEU A 62 11.74 8.39 16.82
N GLN A 63 12.77 9.23 16.81
CA GLN A 63 12.84 10.42 15.95
C GLN A 63 12.78 10.08 14.46
N PHE A 64 13.43 9.00 14.02
CA PHE A 64 13.44 8.59 12.61
C PHE A 64 12.46 7.44 12.29
N LEU A 65 11.58 7.09 13.23
CA LEU A 65 10.65 5.97 13.07
C LEU A 65 9.68 6.21 11.89
N PHE A 66 9.04 7.37 11.83
CA PHE A 66 8.05 7.68 10.79
C PHE A 66 8.61 7.69 9.35
N PRO A 67 9.73 8.38 9.05
CA PRO A 67 10.31 8.31 7.70
C PRO A 67 10.76 6.89 7.35
N LEU A 68 11.31 6.12 8.30
CA LEU A 68 11.67 4.73 8.07
C LEU A 68 10.44 3.86 7.75
N LEU A 69 9.36 4.00 8.52
CA LEU A 69 8.10 3.31 8.27
C LEU A 69 7.54 3.67 6.88
N GLY A 70 7.68 4.92 6.45
CA GLY A 70 7.30 5.35 5.10
C GLY A 70 8.09 4.61 4.01
N VAL A 71 9.41 4.48 4.17
CA VAL A 71 10.26 3.72 3.23
C VAL A 71 9.84 2.24 3.16
N VAL A 72 9.62 1.61 4.32
CA VAL A 72 9.16 0.22 4.38
C VAL A 72 7.77 0.07 3.76
N ALA A 73 6.86 1.02 4.01
CA ALA A 73 5.52 1.01 3.46
C ALA A 73 5.51 1.05 1.92
N ALA A 74 6.49 1.69 1.28
CA ALA A 74 6.60 1.70 -0.18
C ALA A 74 6.61 0.28 -0.79
N VAL A 75 7.27 -0.67 -0.12
CA VAL A 75 7.43 -2.06 -0.59
C VAL A 75 6.09 -2.78 -0.67
N PHE A 76 5.13 -2.43 0.19
CA PHE A 76 3.82 -3.08 0.23
C PHE A 76 2.74 -2.25 -0.47
N VAL A 77 2.71 -0.94 -0.22
CA VAL A 77 1.62 -0.05 -0.67
C VAL A 77 1.66 0.16 -2.18
N THR A 78 2.84 0.31 -2.79
CA THR A 78 2.96 0.51 -4.25
C THR A 78 2.46 -0.69 -5.07
N PRO A 79 2.90 -1.94 -4.81
CA PRO A 79 2.36 -3.09 -5.52
C PRO A 79 0.89 -3.38 -5.16
N ALA A 80 0.47 -3.12 -3.92
CA ALA A 80 -0.94 -3.21 -3.55
C ALA A 80 -1.81 -2.25 -4.36
N ALA A 81 -1.39 -0.99 -4.52
CA ALA A 81 -2.07 0.02 -5.32
C ALA A 81 -2.14 -0.35 -6.81
N PHE A 82 -1.08 -0.96 -7.34
CA PHE A 82 -1.14 -1.52 -8.69
C PHE A 82 -2.25 -2.57 -8.81
N LEU A 83 -2.23 -3.60 -7.97
CA LEU A 83 -3.16 -4.73 -8.06
C LEU A 83 -4.60 -4.28 -7.85
N VAL A 84 -4.86 -3.49 -6.80
CA VAL A 84 -6.20 -2.97 -6.51
C VAL A 84 -6.66 -2.04 -7.62
N GLY A 85 -5.77 -1.21 -8.18
CA GLY A 85 -6.09 -0.34 -9.32
C GLY A 85 -6.52 -1.14 -10.55
N VAL A 86 -5.76 -2.17 -10.93
CA VAL A 86 -6.12 -3.07 -12.05
C VAL A 86 -7.48 -3.73 -11.81
N VAL A 87 -7.70 -4.28 -10.62
CA VAL A 87 -8.97 -4.94 -10.27
C VAL A 87 -10.12 -3.95 -10.30
N THR A 88 -9.91 -2.76 -9.74
CA THR A 88 -10.95 -1.72 -9.64
C THR A 88 -11.41 -1.26 -11.01
N TRP A 89 -10.48 -0.94 -11.90
CA TRP A 89 -10.83 -0.51 -13.27
C TRP A 89 -11.41 -1.64 -14.09
N ARG A 90 -10.90 -2.86 -13.94
CA ARG A 90 -11.42 -4.01 -14.68
C ARG A 90 -12.85 -4.39 -14.29
N ARG A 91 -13.24 -4.18 -13.03
CA ARG A 91 -14.53 -4.67 -12.50
C ARG A 91 -15.58 -3.58 -12.34
N PHE A 92 -15.17 -2.36 -11.99
CA PHE A 92 -16.11 -1.34 -11.52
C PHE A 92 -16.11 -0.06 -12.36
N VAL A 93 -15.16 0.12 -13.29
CA VAL A 93 -15.09 1.31 -14.14
C VAL A 93 -15.32 0.94 -15.61
N PRO A 94 -16.54 1.15 -16.14
CA PRO A 94 -16.81 0.96 -17.56
C PRO A 94 -15.90 1.83 -18.44
N ALA A 95 -15.59 1.38 -19.66
CA ALA A 95 -14.77 2.15 -20.59
C ALA A 95 -15.33 3.55 -20.88
N ALA A 96 -16.66 3.70 -20.96
CA ALA A 96 -17.34 4.98 -21.15
C ALA A 96 -17.64 5.75 -19.84
N ALA A 97 -16.97 5.41 -18.74
CA ALA A 97 -17.21 6.07 -17.46
C ALA A 97 -16.75 7.52 -17.45
N SER A 98 -17.50 8.36 -16.72
CA SER A 98 -17.14 9.77 -16.54
C SER A 98 -15.90 9.92 -15.67
N ALA A 99 -15.17 11.04 -15.84
CA ALA A 99 -13.97 11.33 -15.05
C ALA A 99 -14.23 11.36 -13.53
N ARG A 100 -15.46 11.70 -13.10
CA ARG A 100 -15.87 11.62 -11.68
C ARG A 100 -15.85 10.19 -11.14
N ARG A 101 -16.30 9.20 -11.93
CA ARG A 101 -16.20 7.77 -11.54
C ARG A 101 -14.75 7.32 -11.45
N GLY A 102 -13.88 7.84 -12.32
CA GLY A 102 -12.44 7.63 -12.21
C GLY A 102 -11.87 8.15 -10.88
N ALA A 103 -12.30 9.32 -10.43
CA ALA A 103 -11.89 9.86 -9.12
C ALA A 103 -12.32 8.95 -7.96
N VAL A 104 -13.57 8.50 -7.96
CA VAL A 104 -14.10 7.57 -6.94
C VAL A 104 -13.34 6.25 -6.97
N ALA A 105 -13.08 5.70 -8.14
CA ALA A 105 -12.28 4.48 -8.30
C ALA A 105 -10.84 4.64 -7.77
N GLY A 106 -10.27 5.84 -7.90
CA GLY A 106 -8.98 6.18 -7.30
C GLY A 106 -9.01 6.14 -5.77
N VAL A 107 -10.05 6.72 -5.16
CA VAL A 107 -10.26 6.65 -3.70
C VAL A 107 -10.44 5.20 -3.23
N VAL A 108 -11.29 4.43 -3.93
CA VAL A 108 -11.48 3.00 -3.63
C VAL A 108 -10.16 2.23 -3.72
N THR A 109 -9.34 2.57 -4.73
CA THR A 109 -8.02 1.94 -4.89
C THR A 109 -7.12 2.23 -3.70
N VAL A 110 -7.07 3.48 -3.22
CA VAL A 110 -6.28 3.85 -2.05
C VAL A 110 -6.73 3.07 -0.82
N LEU A 111 -8.03 3.04 -0.52
CA LEU A 111 -8.57 2.31 0.63
C LEU A 111 -8.27 0.80 0.54
N GLY A 112 -8.49 0.20 -0.64
CA GLY A 112 -8.14 -1.20 -0.88
C GLY A 112 -6.64 -1.48 -0.78
N SER A 113 -5.79 -0.51 -1.12
CA SER A 113 -4.33 -0.64 -1.00
C SER A 113 -3.90 -0.72 0.46
N TYR A 114 -4.53 0.03 1.36
CA TYR A 114 -4.27 -0.09 2.80
C TYR A 114 -4.63 -1.47 3.34
N VAL A 115 -5.78 -2.00 2.92
CA VAL A 115 -6.23 -3.34 3.34
C VAL A 115 -5.25 -4.41 2.83
N LEU A 116 -4.90 -4.37 1.54
CA LEU A 116 -4.01 -5.36 0.93
C LEU A 116 -2.56 -5.24 1.43
N ALA A 117 -2.05 -4.01 1.60
CA ALA A 117 -0.72 -3.79 2.18
C ALA A 117 -0.69 -4.21 3.65
N GLY A 118 -1.72 -3.90 4.43
CA GLY A 118 -1.87 -4.37 5.82
C GLY A 118 -1.88 -5.89 5.90
N PHE A 119 -2.58 -6.57 5.01
CA PHE A 119 -2.48 -8.03 4.93
C PHE A 119 -1.04 -8.50 4.66
N GLY A 120 -0.34 -7.89 3.70
CA GLY A 120 1.07 -8.18 3.42
C GLY A 120 1.99 -7.97 4.62
N VAL A 121 1.80 -6.87 5.36
CA VAL A 121 2.52 -6.58 6.60
C VAL A 121 2.22 -7.61 7.68
N SER A 122 0.97 -8.07 7.80
CA SER A 122 0.61 -9.11 8.76
C SER A 122 1.31 -10.43 8.45
N VAL A 123 1.33 -10.83 7.18
CA VAL A 123 2.03 -12.04 6.72
C VAL A 123 3.54 -11.90 7.00
N ALA A 124 4.14 -10.76 6.65
CA ALA A 124 5.55 -10.50 6.92
C ALA A 124 5.86 -10.54 8.42
N GLY A 125 5.03 -9.92 9.25
CA GLY A 125 5.19 -9.91 10.71
C GLY A 125 5.11 -11.31 11.31
N VAL A 126 4.16 -12.14 10.87
CA VAL A 126 4.07 -13.55 11.28
C VAL A 126 5.33 -14.31 10.89
N VAL A 127 5.83 -14.14 9.66
CA VAL A 127 7.05 -14.81 9.19
C VAL A 127 8.27 -14.38 9.99
N VAL A 128 8.43 -13.08 10.26
CA VAL A 128 9.56 -12.56 11.06
C VAL A 128 9.54 -13.14 12.47
N ILE A 129 8.40 -13.06 13.16
CA ILE A 129 8.26 -13.61 14.53
C ILE A 129 8.53 -15.12 14.52
N PHE A 130 8.02 -15.85 13.53
CA PHE A 130 8.27 -17.27 13.40
C PHE A 130 9.76 -17.59 13.20
N VAL A 131 10.45 -16.86 12.31
CA VAL A 131 11.88 -17.05 12.05
C VAL A 131 12.72 -16.68 13.27
N GLU A 132 12.39 -15.60 13.97
CA GLU A 132 13.06 -15.20 15.22
C GLU A 132 12.90 -16.28 16.30
N ASN A 133 11.69 -16.83 16.45
CA ASN A 133 11.41 -17.90 17.40
C ASN A 133 12.15 -19.19 17.02
N VAL A 134 12.19 -19.57 15.74
CA VAL A 134 12.94 -20.75 15.26
C VAL A 134 14.44 -20.57 15.47
N ASN A 135 15.01 -19.41 15.12
CA ASN A 135 16.41 -19.14 15.35
C ASN A 135 16.74 -19.22 16.85
N SER A 136 15.90 -18.64 17.71
CA SER A 136 16.07 -18.72 19.17
C SER A 136 16.00 -20.16 19.67
N ALA A 137 15.08 -20.97 19.16
CA ALA A 137 14.96 -22.39 19.50
C ALA A 137 16.16 -23.24 19.03
N LEU A 138 16.82 -22.87 17.92
CA LEU A 138 18.04 -23.54 17.46
C LEU A 138 19.25 -23.27 18.38
N PHE A 139 19.23 -22.19 19.17
CA PHE A 139 20.28 -21.86 20.15
C PHE A 139 19.95 -22.28 21.58
N PHE A 140 18.66 -22.47 21.90
CA PHE A 140 18.19 -22.86 23.22
C PHE A 140 17.24 -24.07 23.11
N ASP A 141 17.70 -25.23 23.59
CA ASP A 141 17.11 -26.58 23.46
C ASP A 141 15.73 -26.80 24.16
N GLN A 142 14.95 -25.73 24.35
CA GLN A 142 13.86 -25.69 25.34
C GLN A 142 12.48 -25.32 24.77
N TRP A 143 12.37 -24.95 23.49
CA TRP A 143 11.12 -24.38 22.97
C TRP A 143 10.18 -25.44 22.38
N SER A 144 8.95 -25.46 22.88
CA SER A 144 7.89 -26.33 22.36
C SER A 144 7.17 -25.69 21.16
N LEU A 145 6.57 -26.51 20.29
CA LEU A 145 5.79 -26.05 19.13
C LEU A 145 4.64 -25.09 19.52
N ALA A 146 4.17 -25.16 20.77
CA ALA A 146 3.15 -24.27 21.31
C ALA A 146 3.67 -22.84 21.57
N GLU A 147 4.91 -22.68 22.04
CA GLU A 147 5.54 -21.36 22.29
C GLU A 147 5.91 -20.65 20.99
N LEU A 148 6.29 -21.40 19.95
CA LEU A 148 6.49 -20.87 18.59
C LEU A 148 5.22 -20.25 18.00
N VAL A 149 4.05 -20.79 18.34
CA VAL A 149 2.73 -20.34 17.85
C VAL A 149 2.15 -19.21 18.73
N GLU A 150 2.61 -19.04 19.96
CA GLU A 150 2.08 -18.03 20.88
C GLU A 150 2.38 -16.58 20.45
N GLY A 151 3.45 -16.37 19.66
CA GLY A 151 3.79 -15.08 19.06
C GLY A 151 3.02 -14.73 17.78
N THR A 152 2.39 -15.72 17.14
CA THR A 152 1.70 -15.58 15.84
C THR A 152 0.54 -14.56 15.85
N PRO A 153 -0.27 -14.44 16.92
CA PRO A 153 -1.33 -13.43 17.01
C PRO A 153 -0.79 -11.99 16.91
N ARG A 154 0.40 -11.70 17.48
CA ARG A 154 0.99 -10.37 17.45
C ARG A 154 1.37 -9.95 16.02
N GLY A 155 1.93 -10.88 15.24
CA GLY A 155 2.22 -10.66 13.83
C GLY A 155 0.95 -10.45 12.99
N ALA A 156 -0.12 -11.20 13.30
CA ALA A 156 -1.39 -11.07 12.60
C ALA A 156 -2.07 -9.70 12.82
N TRP A 157 -1.96 -9.12 14.01
CA TRP A 157 -2.50 -7.78 14.29
C TRP A 157 -1.64 -6.64 13.76
N ALA A 158 -0.35 -6.87 13.52
CA ALA A 158 0.60 -5.84 13.10
C ALA A 158 0.13 -5.10 11.85
N GLY A 159 -0.41 -5.81 10.86
CA GLY A 159 -0.88 -5.18 9.64
C GLY A 159 -2.22 -4.46 9.74
N VAL A 160 -3.11 -4.88 10.67
CA VAL A 160 -4.33 -4.13 10.96
C VAL A 160 -3.97 -2.79 11.60
N VAL A 161 -3.07 -2.81 12.57
CA VAL A 161 -2.55 -1.59 13.22
C VAL A 161 -1.83 -0.71 12.20
N ALA A 162 -0.94 -1.29 11.38
CA ALA A 162 -0.22 -0.55 10.35
C ALA A 162 -1.15 0.08 9.30
N ALA A 163 -2.19 -0.65 8.86
CA ALA A 163 -3.17 -0.13 7.91
C ALA A 163 -3.99 1.02 8.51
N GLY A 164 -4.50 0.84 9.73
CA GLY A 164 -5.29 1.87 10.42
C GLY A 164 -4.46 3.12 10.70
N TYR A 165 -3.28 2.94 11.29
CA TYR A 165 -2.39 4.04 11.65
C TYR A 165 -1.84 4.75 10.41
N GLY A 166 -1.42 3.99 9.39
CA GLY A 166 -0.97 4.53 8.11
C GLY A 166 -2.04 5.38 7.43
N LEU A 167 -3.30 4.90 7.41
CA LEU A 167 -4.42 5.65 6.88
C LEU A 167 -4.66 6.94 7.68
N VAL A 168 -4.73 6.87 9.02
CA VAL A 168 -4.95 8.05 9.87
C VAL A 168 -3.87 9.11 9.70
N LEU A 169 -2.61 8.71 9.50
CA LEU A 169 -1.51 9.66 9.33
C LEU A 169 -1.43 10.28 7.94
N THR A 170 -1.97 9.62 6.91
CA THR A 170 -1.69 10.01 5.52
C THR A 170 -2.93 10.17 4.64
N TRP A 171 -4.15 9.95 5.16
CA TRP A 171 -5.40 10.08 4.40
C TRP A 171 -5.53 11.43 3.68
N TRP A 172 -5.06 12.50 4.34
CA TRP A 172 -5.07 13.87 3.81
C TRP A 172 -4.22 14.02 2.54
N LEU A 173 -3.25 13.12 2.33
CA LEU A 173 -2.37 13.09 1.19
C LEU A 173 -2.77 12.01 0.19
N THR A 174 -3.00 10.78 0.66
CA THR A 174 -3.23 9.62 -0.20
C THR A 174 -4.60 9.67 -0.88
N LEU A 175 -5.66 10.11 -0.20
CA LEU A 175 -7.00 10.15 -0.79
C LEU A 175 -7.08 11.17 -1.93
N PRO A 176 -6.61 12.44 -1.78
CA PRO A 176 -6.60 13.39 -2.89
C PRO A 176 -5.72 12.94 -4.06
N LEU A 177 -4.54 12.38 -3.79
CA LEU A 177 -3.64 11.89 -4.85
C LEU A 177 -4.28 10.74 -5.64
N GLY A 178 -4.90 9.77 -4.95
CA GLY A 178 -5.63 8.69 -5.60
C GLY A 178 -6.80 9.20 -6.44
N ALA A 179 -7.60 10.13 -5.90
CA ALA A 179 -8.71 10.75 -6.61
C ALA A 179 -8.25 11.49 -7.88
N VAL A 180 -7.20 12.30 -7.78
CA VAL A 180 -6.63 13.04 -8.91
C VAL A 180 -6.04 12.10 -9.95
N ALA A 181 -5.32 11.06 -9.53
CA ALA A 181 -4.74 10.06 -10.44
C ALA A 181 -5.85 9.34 -11.22
N GLY A 182 -6.92 8.93 -10.55
CA GLY A 182 -8.04 8.22 -11.16
C GLY A 182 -8.86 9.09 -12.10
N TRP A 183 -9.09 10.35 -11.70
CA TRP A 183 -9.71 11.35 -12.56
C TRP A 183 -8.88 11.61 -13.83
N ARG A 184 -7.56 11.80 -13.69
CA ARG A 184 -6.66 12.05 -14.83
C ARG A 184 -6.58 10.86 -15.77
N HIS A 185 -6.51 9.64 -15.22
CA HIS A 185 -6.51 8.43 -16.02
C HIS A 185 -7.80 8.33 -16.85
N GLN A 186 -8.98 8.47 -16.21
CA GLN A 186 -10.26 8.35 -16.90
C GLN A 186 -10.51 9.47 -17.93
N ARG A 187 -9.92 10.66 -17.73
CA ARG A 187 -10.02 11.76 -18.70
C ARG A 187 -9.17 11.53 -19.96
N ARG A 188 -8.14 10.68 -19.87
CA ARG A 188 -7.18 10.40 -20.96
C ARG A 188 -7.41 9.05 -21.64
N ALA A 189 -8.23 8.18 -21.06
CA ALA A 189 -8.63 6.88 -21.61
C ALA A 189 -9.80 7.05 -22.59
#